data_AF-A0A950PD35-F1
#
_entry.id   AF-A0A950PD35-F1
#
_cell.length_a   1.000
_cell.length_b   1.000
_cell.length_c   1.000
_cell.angle_alpha   90.00
_cell.angle_beta   90.00
_cell.angle_gamma   90.00
#
_symmetry.space_group_name_H-M   'P 1'
#
loop_
_entity.id
_entity.type
_entity.pdbx_description
1 polymer ?
#
loop_
_entity_poly.entity_id
_entity_poly.type
_entity_poly.pdbx_seq_one_letter_code
_entity_poly.pdbx_strand_id
1 'polypeptide(L)'
;MQLLVRLPDDLVRRFKRSVAARQRSKFIERLLEEALPDVENREEDPLYQAALAVEQDQELAAEMAEWEEVTIGDGITDDLDKKQ
;
A
#
# COMPACT_ATOMS: atom_id res chain seq x y z
N MET A 1 -11.02 17.27 5.93
CA MET A 1 -10.54 16.36 7.01
C MET A 1 -9.39 17.04 7.75
N GLN A 2 -9.14 16.74 9.03
CA GLN A 2 -8.03 17.31 9.80
C GLN A 2 -7.14 16.17 10.35
N LEU A 3 -5.83 16.28 10.14
CA LEU A 3 -4.82 15.36 10.64
C LEU A 3 -3.92 16.10 11.63
N LEU A 4 -3.67 15.51 12.80
CA LEU A 4 -2.64 15.98 13.74
C LEU A 4 -1.42 15.08 13.65
N VAL A 5 -0.25 15.69 13.48
CA VAL A 5 1.05 15.00 13.47
C VAL A 5 1.93 15.53 14.59
N ARG A 6 2.68 14.64 15.23
CA ARG A 6 3.74 15.02 16.18
C ARG A 6 5.06 15.13 15.43
N LEU A 7 5.71 16.27 15.56
CA LEU A 7 6.99 16.58 14.93
C LEU A 7 7.97 17.10 16.00
N PRO A 8 9.29 16.91 15.84
CA PRO A 8 10.28 17.52 16.72
C PRO A 8 10.11 19.04 16.79
N ASP A 9 10.24 19.62 17.98
CA ASP A 9 10.01 21.06 18.21
C ASP A 9 10.85 21.96 17.32
N ASP A 10 12.12 21.60 17.08
CA ASP A 10 12.99 22.34 16.19
C ASP A 10 12.46 22.39 14.75
N LEU A 11 11.95 21.26 14.25
CA LEU A 11 11.36 21.19 12.91
C LEU A 11 10.09 22.05 12.82
N VAL A 12 9.26 22.03 13.86
CA VAL A 12 8.06 22.89 13.94
C VAL A 12 8.44 24.37 13.91
N ARG A 13 9.50 24.76 14.63
CA ARG A 13 9.99 26.15 14.66
C ARG A 13 10.48 26.58 13.27
N ARG A 14 11.30 25.75 12.61
CA ARG A 14 11.78 26.03 11.25
C ARG A 14 10.63 26.13 10.26
N PHE A 15 9.71 25.17 10.28
CA PHE A 15 8.53 25.17 9.42
C PHE A 15 7.68 26.44 9.60
N LYS A 16 7.37 26.83 10.84
CA LYS A 16 6.56 28.03 11.13
C LYS A 16 7.23 29.33 10.70
N ARG A 17 8.56 29.41 10.72
CA ARG A 17 9.35 30.57 10.26
C ARG A 17 9.44 30.64 8.74
N SER A 18 9.64 29.51 8.08
CA SER A 18 9.81 29.44 6.63
C SER A 18 8.50 29.46 5.86
N VAL A 19 7.40 28.98 6.45
CA VAL A 19 6.09 28.86 5.78
C VAL A 19 5.04 29.70 6.49
N ALA A 20 4.51 30.68 5.75
CA ALA A 20 3.44 31.56 6.21
C ALA A 20 2.20 30.76 6.64
N ALA A 21 1.54 31.17 7.72
CA ALA A 21 0.45 30.42 8.34
C ALA A 21 -0.63 29.93 7.35
N ARG A 22 -1.04 30.80 6.42
CA ARG A 22 -2.05 30.51 5.38
C ARG A 22 -1.62 29.54 4.27
N GLN A 23 -0.34 29.19 4.21
CA GLN A 23 0.23 28.27 3.21
C GLN A 23 0.70 26.95 3.82
N ARG A 24 0.61 26.78 5.14
CA ARG A 24 1.14 25.59 5.82
C ARG A 24 0.43 24.31 5.39
N SER A 25 -0.89 24.32 5.32
CA SER A 25 -1.65 23.15 4.87
C SER A 25 -1.28 22.78 3.43
N LYS A 26 -1.22 23.76 2.53
CA LYS A 26 -0.83 23.56 1.12
C LYS A 26 0.60 23.05 0.97
N PHE A 27 1.51 23.50 1.82
CA PHE A 27 2.89 23.00 1.85
C PHE A 27 2.93 21.52 2.25
N ILE A 28 2.19 21.15 3.31
CA ILE A 28 2.13 19.77 3.79
C ILE A 28 1.43 18.87 2.77
N GLU A 29 0.34 19.35 2.15
CA GLU A 29 -0.37 18.66 1.07
C GLU A 29 0.59 18.29 -0.07
N ARG A 30 1.33 19.25 -0.61
CA ARG A 30 2.33 18.98 -1.66
C ARG A 30 3.42 18.01 -1.22
N LEU A 31 3.92 18.17 0.00
CA LEU A 31 4.94 17.26 0.54
C LEU A 31 4.41 15.82 0.63
N LEU A 32 3.13 15.66 0.99
CA LEU A 32 2.48 14.36 1.05
C LEU A 32 2.21 13.80 -0.34
N GLU A 33 1.74 14.60 -1.30
CA GLU A 33 1.57 14.19 -2.72
C GLU A 33 2.89 13.73 -3.34
N GLU A 34 3.99 14.44 -3.06
CA GLU A 34 5.33 14.07 -3.56
C GLU A 34 5.87 12.81 -2.89
N ALA A 35 5.63 12.62 -1.58
CA ALA A 35 6.15 11.48 -0.82
C ALA A 35 5.26 10.23 -0.90
N LEU A 36 3.98 10.42 -1.15
CA LEU A 36 2.94 9.39 -1.28
C LEU A 36 2.28 9.60 -2.66
N PRO A 37 3.02 9.34 -3.76
CA PRO A 37 2.44 9.46 -5.09
C PRO A 37 1.17 8.63 -5.16
N ASP A 38 0.18 9.11 -5.91
CA ASP A 38 -1.11 8.45 -6.03
C ASP A 38 -0.91 6.97 -6.34
N VAL A 39 -1.36 6.13 -5.40
CA VAL A 39 -1.34 4.65 -5.52
C VAL A 39 -2.27 4.20 -6.66
N GLU A 40 -3.04 5.11 -7.24
CA GLU A 40 -3.79 4.87 -8.48
C GLU A 40 -2.86 4.58 -9.67
N ASN A 41 -1.62 5.07 -9.66
CA ASN A 41 -0.58 4.59 -10.58
C ASN A 41 0.08 3.29 -10.07
N ARG A 42 -0.67 2.41 -9.40
CA ARG A 42 -0.21 1.03 -9.11
C ARG A 42 0.21 0.32 -10.38
N GLU A 43 -0.42 0.67 -11.50
CA GLU A 43 -0.04 0.22 -12.84
C GLU A 43 1.40 0.60 -13.22
N GLU A 44 2.05 1.54 -12.57
CA GLU A 44 3.47 1.87 -12.80
C GLU A 44 4.41 1.32 -11.72
N ASP A 45 3.89 0.71 -10.64
CA ASP A 45 4.72 0.04 -9.63
C ASP A 45 5.40 -1.18 -10.27
N PRO A 46 6.75 -1.22 -10.35
CA PRO A 46 7.46 -2.33 -10.98
C PRO A 46 7.17 -3.68 -10.33
N LEU A 47 6.88 -3.71 -9.02
CA LEU A 47 6.52 -4.94 -8.31
C LEU A 47 5.11 -5.39 -8.68
N TYR A 48 4.17 -4.45 -8.77
CA TYR A 48 2.81 -4.74 -9.22
C TYR A 48 2.79 -5.26 -10.66
N GLN A 49 3.53 -4.62 -11.56
CA GLN A 49 3.62 -5.04 -12.95
C GLN A 49 4.30 -6.41 -13.10
N ALA A 50 5.35 -6.68 -12.31
CA ALA A 50 5.97 -8.00 -12.28
C ALA A 50 4.99 -9.08 -11.79
N ALA A 51 4.24 -8.80 -10.72
CA ALA A 51 3.21 -9.73 -10.22
C ALA A 51 2.10 -9.94 -11.27
N LEU A 52 1.62 -8.87 -11.90
CA LEU A 52 0.58 -8.94 -12.93
C LEU A 52 1.03 -9.76 -14.15
N ALA A 53 2.29 -9.61 -14.58
CA ALA A 53 2.85 -10.40 -15.68
C ALA A 53 2.92 -11.90 -15.33
N VAL A 54 3.27 -12.23 -14.08
CA VAL A 54 3.27 -13.62 -13.58
C VAL A 54 1.86 -14.21 -13.59
N GLU A 55 0.86 -13.47 -13.10
CA GLU A 55 -0.54 -13.91 -13.10
C GLU A 55 -1.11 -14.12 -14.52
N GLN A 56 -0.62 -13.37 -15.51
CA GLN A 56 -1.05 -13.50 -16.90
C GLN A 56 -0.33 -14.62 -17.67
N ASP A 57 0.73 -15.19 -17.11
CA ASP A 57 1.48 -16.27 -17.73
C ASP A 57 0.75 -17.62 -17.55
N GLN A 58 0.08 -18.05 -18.62
CA GLN A 58 -0.73 -19.28 -18.62
C GLN A 58 0.12 -20.56 -18.54
N GLU A 59 1.37 -20.54 -19.03
CA GLU A 59 2.26 -21.70 -18.97
C GLU A 59 2.71 -21.90 -17.51
N LEU A 60 3.15 -20.83 -16.87
CA LEU A 60 3.51 -20.82 -15.45
C LEU A 60 2.30 -21.16 -14.55
N ALA A 61 1.12 -20.61 -14.85
CA ALA A 61 -0.10 -20.94 -14.10
C ALA A 61 -0.46 -22.44 -14.21
N ALA A 62 -0.26 -23.05 -15.38
CA ALA A 62 -0.48 -24.48 -15.55
C ALA A 62 0.54 -25.33 -14.77
N GLU A 63 1.80 -24.90 -14.69
CA GLU A 63 2.82 -25.54 -13.84
C GLU A 63 2.50 -25.40 -12.34
N MET A 64 1.90 -24.28 -11.94
CA MET A 64 1.55 -24.00 -10.54
C MET A 64 0.22 -24.58 -10.08
N ALA A 65 -0.63 -25.05 -11.00
CA ALA A 65 -1.98 -25.54 -10.70
C ALA A 65 -2.00 -26.69 -9.66
N GLU A 66 -1.04 -27.61 -9.72
CA GLU A 66 -0.93 -28.71 -8.74
C GLU A 66 -0.62 -28.19 -7.33
N TRP A 67 0.26 -27.20 -7.22
CA TRP A 67 0.61 -26.60 -5.94
C TRP A 67 -0.57 -25.85 -5.35
N GLU A 68 -1.29 -25.09 -6.18
CA GLU A 68 -2.44 -24.32 -5.72
C GLU A 68 -3.59 -25.23 -5.28
N GLU A 69 -3.90 -26.29 -6.03
CA GLU A 69 -4.93 -27.27 -5.66
C GLU A 69 -4.66 -27.91 -4.29
N VAL A 70 -3.41 -28.26 -4.01
CA VAL A 70 -3.04 -28.99 -2.78
C VAL A 70 -2.83 -28.06 -1.59
N THR A 71 -2.37 -26.83 -1.80
CA THR A 71 -1.91 -25.96 -0.70
C THR A 71 -2.84 -24.79 -0.36
N ILE A 72 -3.83 -24.46 -1.19
CA ILE A 72 -4.70 -23.28 -0.98
C ILE A 72 -5.48 -23.32 0.35
N GLY A 73 -5.71 -24.53 0.90
CA GLY A 73 -6.39 -24.75 2.17
C GLY A 73 -5.46 -24.95 3.37
N ASP A 74 -4.14 -24.94 3.19
CA ASP A 74 -3.20 -25.24 4.27
C ASP A 74 -3.30 -24.19 5.39
N GLY A 75 -3.53 -24.66 6.62
CA GLY A 75 -3.71 -23.80 7.79
C GLY A 75 -5.13 -23.24 7.95
N ILE A 76 -6.06 -23.51 7.03
CA ILE A 76 -7.49 -23.23 7.17
C ILE A 76 -8.16 -24.53 7.65
N THR A 77 -8.18 -24.76 8.96
CA THR A 77 -8.99 -25.84 9.55
C THR A 77 -10.47 -25.47 9.47
N ASP A 78 -11.26 -26.29 8.77
CA ASP A 78 -12.70 -26.17 8.68
C ASP A 78 -13.35 -26.57 10.02
N ASP A 79 -13.47 -25.63 10.95
CA ASP A 79 -14.22 -25.78 12.22
C ASP A 79 -15.75 -25.67 12.00
N LEU A 80 -16.26 -25.94 10.78
CA LEU A 80 -17.68 -25.84 10.45
C LEU A 80 -18.46 -27.17 10.54
N ASP A 81 -17.81 -28.29 10.87
CA ASP A 81 -18.46 -29.62 10.90
C ASP A 81 -18.91 -30.13 12.28
N LYS A 82 -19.00 -29.28 13.31
CA LYS A 82 -19.52 -29.66 14.64
C LYS A 82 -20.87 -29.04 15.00
N LYS A 83 -21.88 -29.20 14.14
CA LYS A 83 -23.30 -29.18 14.55
C LYS A 83 -24.15 -30.11 13.67
N GLN A 84 -24.14 -31.40 14.00
CA GLN A 84 -25.28 -32.30 13.81
C GLN A 84 -25.57 -33.02 15.13
#